data_AF-A0A3N5UI18-F1
#
_entry.id   AF-A0A3N5UI18-F1
#
_cell.length_a   1.000
_cell.length_b   1.000
_cell.length_c   1.000
_cell.angle_alpha   90.00
_cell.angle_beta   90.00
_cell.angle_gamma   90.00
#
_symmetry.space_group_name_H-M   'P 1'
#
loop_
_entity.id
_entity.type
_entity.pdbx_description
1 polymer ?
#
loop_
_entity_poly.entity_id
_entity_poly.type
_entity_poly.pdbx_seq_one_letter_code
_entity_poly.pdbx_strand_id
1 'polypeptide(L)' 'MSIKRGELIELEITGMAFGGKGIAKVEGLAVFVEHAIPLDRVNARVLKKTKS' A
#
# COMPACT_ATOMS: atom_id res chain seq x y z
N MET A 1 3.07 -7.66 12.35
CA MET A 1 1.74 -7.49 13.02
C MET A 1 0.64 -7.93 12.04
N SER A 2 -0.47 -8.52 12.48
CA SER A 2 -1.45 -9.10 11.56
C SER A 2 -2.32 -8.04 10.87
N ILE A 3 -1.88 -7.55 9.72
CA ILE A 3 -2.70 -6.72 8.82
C ILE A 3 -4.03 -7.45 8.55
N LYS A 4 -5.15 -6.90 9.04
CA LYS A 4 -6.51 -7.41 8.82
C LYS A 4 -7.18 -6.72 7.64
N ARG A 5 -8.10 -7.42 6.98
CA ARG A 5 -8.97 -6.79 5.97
C ARG A 5 -9.87 -5.77 6.66
N GLY A 6 -9.99 -4.58 6.08
CA GLY A 6 -10.74 -3.45 6.63
C GLY A 6 -9.94 -2.55 7.56
N GLU A 7 -8.69 -2.90 7.87
CA GLU A 7 -7.80 -2.04 8.66
C GLU A 7 -7.31 -0.86 7.83
N LEU A 8 -7.16 0.29 8.49
CA LEU A 8 -6.51 1.48 7.94
C LEU A 8 -5.05 1.43 8.36
N ILE A 9 -4.16 1.48 7.38
CA ILE A 9 -2.72 1.49 7.60
C ILE A 9 -2.14 2.74 6.95
N GLU A 10 -1.28 3.43 7.69
CA GLU A 10 -0.57 4.58 7.17
C GLU A 10 0.69 4.11 6.45
N LEU A 11 0.79 4.46 5.17
CA LEU A 11 1.84 4.00 4.27
C LEU A 11 2.49 5.19 3.60
N GLU A 12 3.81 5.12 3.47
CA GLU A 12 4.56 6.05 2.63
C GLU A 12 4.80 5.41 1.27
N ILE A 13 4.41 6.13 0.21
CA ILE A 13 4.59 5.67 -1.15
C ILE A 13 6.05 5.95 -1.55
N THR A 14 6.79 4.87 -1.76
CA THR A 14 8.21 4.92 -2.11
C THR A 14 8.44 4.98 -3.62
N GLY A 15 7.43 4.62 -4.42
CA GLY A 15 7.54 4.60 -5.87
C GLY A 15 6.20 4.46 -6.58
N MET A 16 6.24 4.25 -7.89
CA MET A 16 5.07 4.08 -8.73
C MET A 16 5.21 2.82 -9.58
N ALA A 17 4.15 2.02 -9.65
CA ALA A 17 4.02 0.84 -10.50
C ALA A 17 3.54 1.23 -11.90
N PHE A 18 3.73 0.32 -12.84
CA PHE A 18 3.09 0.40 -14.15
C PHE A 18 1.57 0.57 -14.02
N GLY A 19 1.03 1.54 -14.76
CA GLY A 19 -0.40 1.89 -14.70
C GLY A 19 -0.76 3.00 -13.69
N GLY A 20 0.23 3.72 -13.15
CA GLY A 20 -0.02 4.91 -12.31
C GLY A 20 -0.45 4.60 -10.88
N LYS A 21 -0.17 3.38 -10.39
CA LYS A 21 -0.46 2.98 -9.00
C LYS A 21 0.75 3.28 -8.13
N GLY A 22 0.55 3.82 -6.93
CA GLY A 22 1.62 3.97 -5.93
C GLY A 22 2.09 2.62 -5.40
N ILE A 23 3.38 2.51 -5.12
CA ILE A 23 4.00 1.36 -4.46
C ILE A 23 4.47 1.77 -3.06
N ALA A 24 4.03 1.03 -2.07
CA ALA A 24 4.58 1.05 -0.71
C ALA A 24 5.13 -0.33 -0.35
N LYS A 25 6.04 -0.37 0.63
CA LYS A 25 6.59 -1.62 1.16
C LYS A 25 6.33 -1.69 2.66
N VAL A 26 5.65 -2.74 3.09
CA VAL A 26 5.23 -2.93 4.50
C VAL A 26 5.61 -4.32 4.94
N GLU A 27 6.46 -4.44 5.96
CA GLU A 27 6.92 -5.75 6.49
C GLU A 27 7.40 -6.72 5.38
N GLY A 28 8.02 -6.20 4.32
CA GLY A 28 8.50 -7.00 3.18
C GLY A 28 7.46 -7.29 2.08
N LEU A 29 6.20 -6.90 2.26
CA LEU A 29 5.13 -7.01 1.26
C LEU A 29 5.06 -5.74 0.41
N ALA A 30 4.94 -5.91 -0.90
CA ALA A 30 4.62 -4.81 -1.81
C ALA A 30 3.12 -4.51 -1.76
N VAL A 31 2.77 -3.27 -1.41
CA VAL A 31 1.40 -2.78 -1.35
C VAL A 31 1.19 -1.83 -2.52
N PHE A 32 0.19 -2.14 -3.34
CA PHE A 32 -0.23 -1.29 -4.44
C PHE A 32 -1.37 -0.40 -3.99
N VAL A 33 -1.21 0.91 -4.11
CA VAL A 33 -2.20 1.89 -3.71
C VAL A 33 -2.67 2.64 -4.95
N GLU A 34 -3.98 2.67 -5.18
CA GLU A 34 -4.56 3.48 -6.27
C GLU A 34 -4.62 4.95 -5.85
N HIS A 35 -4.45 5.86 -6.82
CA HIS A 35 -4.46 7.32 -6.59
C HIS A 35 -3.39 7.82 -5.59
N ALA A 36 -2.21 7.20 -5.60
CA ALA A 36 -1.11 7.58 -4.71
C ALA A 36 0.17 7.85 -5.51
N ILE A 37 0.90 8.89 -5.10
CA ILE A 37 2.07 9.42 -5.81
C ILE A 37 3.32 9.14 -4.96
N PRO A 38 4.50 8.88 -5.54
CA PRO A 38 5.76 8.82 -4.79
C PRO A 38 5.95 10.03 -3.89
N LEU A 39 6.49 9.81 -2.69
CA LEU A 39 6.69 10.80 -1.62
C LEU A 39 5.39 11.22 -0.89
N ASP A 40 4.25 10.67 -1.26
CA ASP A 40 2.99 10.92 -0.56
C ASP A 40 2.79 9.99 0.63
N ARG A 41 2.13 10.51 1.67
CA ARG A 41 1.70 9.74 2.85
C ARG A 41 0.21 9.55 2.79
N VAL A 42 -0.18 8.30 2.67
CA VAL A 42 -1.58 7.92 2.47
C VAL A 42 -2.04 6.96 3.56
N ASN A 43 -3.27 7.15 4.03
CA ASN A 43 -3.96 6.18 4.86
C ASN A 43 -4.71 5.20 3.95
N ALA A 44 -4.10 4.04 3.71
CA ALA A 44 -4.63 3.01 2.83
C ALA A 44 -5.53 2.04 3.60
N ARG A 45 -6.70 1.73 3.05
CA ARG A 45 -7.58 0.68 3.58
C ARG A 45 -7.21 -0.67 2.97
N VAL A 46 -6.98 -1.67 3.83
CA VAL A 46 -6.64 -3.03 3.38
C VAL A 46 -7.88 -3.72 2.83
N LEU A 47 -8.02 -3.72 1.50
CA LEU A 47 -9.14 -4.41 0.83
C LEU A 47 -8.94 -5.92 0.77
N LYS A 48 -7.73 -6.35 0.40
CA LYS A 48 -7.41 -7.76 0.18
C LYS A 48 -5.96 -8.03 0.54
N LYS A 49 -5.76 -8.87 1.55
CA LYS A 49 -4.46 -9.51 1.79
C LYS A 49 -4.37 -10.73 0.89
N THR A 50 -3.56 -10.64 -0.17
CA THR A 50 -3.02 -11.82 -0.83
C THR A 50 -1.76 -12.18 -0.06
N LYS A 51 -1.77 -13.33 0.59
CA LYS A 51 -0.56 -13.96 1.10
C LYS A 51 -0.03 -14.79 -0.07
N SER A 52 1.12 -14.42 -0.62
CA SER A 52 1.91 -15.37 -1.41
C SER A 52 2.47 -16.44 -0.51
#